data_AF-A0A1V2B294-F1
#
_entry.id   AF-A0A1V2B294-F1
#
_cell.length_a   1.000
_cell.length_b   1.000
_cell.length_c   1.000
_cell.angle_alpha   90.00
_cell.angle_beta   90.00
_cell.angle_gamma   90.00
#
_symmetry.space_group_name_H-M   'P 1'
#
loop_
_entity.id
_entity.type
_entity.pdbx_description
1 polymer ?
#
loop_
_entity_poly.entity_id
_entity_poly.type
_entity_poly.pdbx_seq_one_letter_code
_entity_poly.pdbx_strand_id
1 'polypeptide(L)' 'MKRIALFAFILGVVLATFAYFAEIYDWVGLQEYLTVGFTGYVLIISSAAYYMSSLLYEWSSEPTVWEA' A
#
# COMPACT_ATOMS: atom_id res chain seq x y z
N MET A 1 -4.20 -14.03 1.74
CA MET A 1 -3.86 -12.71 2.32
C MET A 1 -3.04 -11.84 1.35
N LYS A 2 -2.00 -12.34 0.66
CA LYS A 2 -1.22 -11.59 -0.34
C LYS A 2 -2.05 -10.87 -1.43
N ARG A 3 -3.12 -11.49 -1.94
CA ARG A 3 -4.05 -10.87 -2.93
C ARG A 3 -4.79 -9.66 -2.37
N ILE A 4 -5.26 -9.73 -1.12
CA ILE A 4 -5.98 -8.62 -0.46
C ILE A 4 -5.03 -7.45 -0.23
N ALA A 5 -3.79 -7.72 0.21
CA ALA A 5 -2.76 -6.70 0.32
C ALA A 5 -2.44 -6.04 -1.03
N LEU A 6 -2.46 -6.80 -2.12
CA LEU A 6 -2.25 -6.26 -3.47
C LEU A 6 -3.41 -5.32 -3.87
N PHE A 7 -4.66 -5.71 -3.63
CA PHE A 7 -5.82 -4.83 -3.85
C PHE A 7 -5.77 -3.57 -2.98
N ALA A 8 -5.42 -3.70 -1.69
CA ALA A 8 -5.28 -2.55 -0.79
C ALA A 8 -4.16 -1.60 -1.22
N PHE A 9 -3.05 -2.13 -1.75
CA PHE A 9 -1.97 -1.33 -2.32
C PHE A 9 -2.44 -0.54 -3.55
N ILE A 10 -3.07 -1.20 -4.52
CA ILE A 10 -3.60 -0.54 -5.73
C ILE A 10 -4.62 0.53 -5.35
N LEU A 11 -5.56 0.20 -4.46
CA LEU A 11 -6.58 1.14 -4.01
C LEU A 11 -5.95 2.34 -3.29
N GLY A 12 -4.93 2.10 -2.47
CA GLY A 12 -4.18 3.18 -1.82
C GLY A 12 -3.48 4.10 -2.82
N VAL A 13 -2.87 3.56 -3.88
CA VAL A 13 -2.27 4.35 -4.97
C VAL A 13 -3.31 5.21 -5.67
N VAL A 14 -4.48 4.64 -6.00
CA VAL A 14 -5.57 5.39 -6.64
C VAL A 14 -6.03 6.56 -5.76
N LEU A 15 -6.23 6.33 -4.46
CA LEU A 15 -6.64 7.39 -3.53
C LEU A 15 -5.57 8.49 -3.39
N ALA A 16 -4.29 8.12 -3.31
CA ALA A 16 -3.19 9.08 -3.26
C ALA A 16 -3.10 9.91 -4.54
N THR A 17 -3.26 9.28 -5.71
CA THR A 17 -3.31 9.98 -7.00
C THR A 17 -4.50 10.94 -7.08
N PHE A 18 -5.67 10.54 -6.57
CA PHE A 18 -6.86 11.38 -6.57
C PHE A 18 -6.67 12.65 -5.72
N ALA A 19 -6.06 12.51 -4.54
CA ALA A 19 -5.71 13.64 -3.68
C ALA A 19 -4.69 14.58 -4.33
N TYR A 20 -3.69 14.03 -5.03
CA TYR A 20 -2.71 14.83 -5.78
C TYR A 20 -3.36 15.67 -6.88
N PHE A 21 -4.33 15.10 -7.62
CA PHE A 21 -5.07 15.88 -8.61
C PHE A 21 -5.96 16.95 -7.97
N ALA A 22 -6.60 16.66 -6.85
CA ALA A 22 -7.39 17.64 -6.12
C ALA A 22 -6.53 18.84 -5.65
N GLU A 23 -5.27 18.59 -5.29
CA GLU A 23 -4.29 19.63 -4.94
C GLU A 23 -3.86 20.45 -6.15
N ILE A 24 -3.51 19.82 -7.28
CA ILE A 24 -3.10 20.53 -8.50
C ILE A 24 -4.19 21.45 -9.03
N TYR A 25 -5.44 20.99 -9.02
CA TYR A 25 -6.56 21.71 -9.60
C TYR A 25 -7.32 22.58 -8.60
N ASP A 26 -6.80 22.72 -7.37
CA ASP A 26 -7.37 23.53 -6.28
C ASP A 26 -8.88 23.29 -6.09
N TRP A 27 -9.24 22.02 -5.88
CA TRP A 27 -10.64 21.63 -5.75
C TRP A 27 -11.27 22.22 -4.49
N VAL A 28 -12.53 22.65 -4.61
CA VAL A 28 -13.35 23.06 -3.46
C VAL A 28 -13.51 21.86 -2.52
N GLY A 29 -13.07 22.01 -1.28
CA GLY A 29 -13.00 20.89 -0.31
C GLY A 29 -11.63 20.21 -0.25
N LEU A 30 -10.54 20.88 -0.65
CA LEU A 30 -9.16 20.36 -0.65
C LEU A 30 -8.80 19.51 0.59
N GLN A 31 -9.15 19.97 1.79
CA GLN A 31 -8.85 19.27 3.04
C GLN A 31 -9.47 17.86 3.11
N GLU A 32 -10.67 17.67 2.56
CA GLU A 32 -11.35 16.38 2.53
C GLU A 32 -10.63 15.42 1.59
N TYR A 33 -10.24 15.90 0.40
CA TYR A 33 -9.47 15.12 -0.57
C TYR A 33 -8.09 14.74 -0.04
N LEU A 34 -7.40 15.64 0.67
CA LEU A 34 -6.12 15.34 1.32
C LEU A 34 -6.28 14.28 2.42
N THR A 35 -7.39 14.29 3.17
CA THR A 35 -7.68 13.26 4.18
C THR A 35 -7.93 11.89 3.53
N VAL A 36 -8.60 11.87 2.38
CA VAL A 36 -8.76 10.65 1.56
C VAL A 36 -7.41 10.16 1.03
N GLY A 37 -6.55 11.07 0.57
CA GLY A 37 -5.17 10.77 0.15
C GLY A 37 -4.32 10.19 1.29
N PHE A 38 -4.43 10.76 2.50
CA PHE A 38 -3.78 10.24 3.70
C PHE A 38 -4.19 8.79 3.99
N THR A 39 -5.49 8.48 3.88
CA THR A 39 -5.99 7.11 4.00
C THR A 39 -5.38 6.21 2.92
N GLY A 40 -5.22 6.72 1.70
CA GLY A 40 -4.49 6.05 0.62
C GLY A 40 -3.06 5.69 1.01
N TYR A 41 -2.30 6.63 1.56
CA TYR A 41 -0.93 6.39 2.03
C TYR A 41 -0.86 5.34 3.13
N VAL A 42 -1.79 5.35 4.10
CA VAL A 42 -1.86 4.33 5.15
C VAL A 42 -2.07 2.93 4.56
N LEU A 43 -2.95 2.80 3.56
CA LEU A 43 -3.17 1.54 2.86
C LEU A 43 -1.94 1.06 2.09
N ILE A 44 -1.24 1.96 1.40
CA ILE A 44 0.02 1.66 0.69
C ILE A 44 1.05 1.12 1.67
N ILE A 45 1.32 1.85 2.78
CA ILE A 45 2.34 1.48 3.77
C ILE A 45 1.99 0.14 4.42
N SER A 46 0.73 -0.04 4.83
CA SER A 46 0.28 -1.28 5.48
C SER A 46 0.40 -2.50 4.55
N SER A 47 0.06 -2.33 3.28
CA SER A 47 0.15 -3.38 2.26
C SER A 47 1.61 -3.72 1.94
N ALA A 48 2.47 -2.70 1.83
CA ALA A 48 3.90 -2.87 1.61
C ALA A 48 4.56 -3.59 2.80
N ALA A 49 4.24 -3.20 4.03
CA ALA A 49 4.70 -3.87 5.24
C ALA A 49 4.29 -5.34 5.27
N TYR A 50 3.02 -5.64 4.97
CA TYR A 50 2.54 -7.02 4.87
C TYR A 50 3.30 -7.83 3.82
N TYR A 51 3.53 -7.25 2.64
CA TYR A 51 4.30 -7.90 1.58
C TYR A 51 5.73 -8.20 2.00
N MET A 52 6.43 -7.21 2.56
CA MET A 52 7.80 -7.37 3.06
C MET A 52 7.86 -8.44 4.16
N SER A 53 6.97 -8.42 5.15
CA SER A 53 6.91 -9.44 6.19
C SER A 53 6.65 -10.82 5.61
N SER A 54 5.78 -10.94 4.60
CA SER A 54 5.50 -12.22 3.95
C SER A 54 6.69 -12.75 3.16
N LEU A 55 7.46 -11.87 2.51
CA LEU A 55 8.68 -12.23 1.79
C LEU A 55 9.76 -12.69 2.76
N LEU A 56 9.97 -11.96 3.85
CA LEU A 56 10.94 -12.32 4.88
C LEU A 56 10.61 -13.67 5.52
N TYR A 57 9.33 -13.96 5.76
CA TYR A 57 8.89 -15.24 6.32
C TYR A 57 9.10 -16.41 5.35
N GLU A 58 8.87 -16.18 4.06
CA GLU A 58 9.10 -17.18 3.02
C GLU A 58 10.60 -17.48 2.89
N TRP A 59 11.44 -16.44 2.86
CA TRP A 59 12.89 -16.57 2.87
C TRP A 59 13.45 -17.21 4.14
N SER A 60 12.86 -16.93 5.31
CA SER A 60 13.31 -17.56 6.55
C SER A 60 12.93 -19.04 6.64
N SER A 61 11.96 -19.49 5.83
CA SER A 61 11.44 -20.86 5.85
C SER A 61 11.97 -21.72 4.70
N GLU A 62 12.83 -21.18 3.83
CA GLU A 62 13.50 -21.98 2.79
C GLU A 62 14.49 -22.95 3.47
N PRO A 63 14.32 -24.28 3.31
CA PRO A 63 15.27 -25.23 3.86
C PRO A 63 16.63 -25.02 3.20
N THR A 64 17.66 -24.86 4.02
CA THR A 64 19.02 -24.74 3.53
C THR A 64 19.36 -25.96 2.69
N VAL A 65 19.97 -25.72 1.53
CA VAL A 65 20.34 -26.68 0.46
C VAL A 65 21.12 -27.92 0.95
N TRP A 66 21.47 -27.99 2.23
CA TRP A 66 22.22 -29.06 2.88
C TRP A 66 21.36 -30.18 3.50
N GLU A 67 20.01 -30.08 3.49
CA GLU A 67 19.10 -31.11 4.04
C GLU A 67 18.37 -31.96 2.97
N ALA A 68 18.80 -31.90 1.70
CA ALA A 68 18.19 -32.65 0.58
C ALA A 68 19.01 -33.88 0.15
#